data_AF-A0A6B1EGF8-F1
#
_entry.id   AF-A0A6B1EGF8-F1
#
_cell.length_a   1.000
_cell.length_b   1.000
_cell.length_c   1.000
_cell.angle_alpha   90.00
_cell.angle_beta   90.00
_cell.angle_gamma   90.00
#
_symmetry.space_group_name_H-M   'P 1'
#
loop_
_entity.id
_entity.type
_entity.pdbx_description
1 polymer ?
#
loop_
_entity_poly.entity_id
_entity_poly.type
_entity_poly.pdbx_seq_one_letter_code
_entity_poly.pdbx_strand_id
1 'polypeptide(L)'
;MNSPSGSEAPAQASLLHPANLLTLARLLLSPILFLLILQAEDTKGASWAAFGLGLAMAGTDFFDGRVARWANVTSRSGAFLDPLADKVVVLGAAFCLVAVERYWWVPVTIIAFRELGITAWRARWAGAGVSIPARRSAKYKTSVQGLALAMAVMPTLEDAHAVLTVALWVAVVFTVVTGLQYLIDGRSALANNREM
;
A
#
# COMPACT_ATOMS: atom_id res chain seq x y z
N MET A 1 27.72 6.01 45.14
CA MET A 1 26.29 6.16 44.77
C MET A 1 26.24 6.48 43.28
N ASN A 2 26.03 5.46 42.44
CA ASN A 2 25.88 5.63 40.99
C ASN A 2 24.40 5.82 40.67
N SER A 3 24.03 6.99 40.16
CA SER A 3 22.71 7.25 39.59
C SER A 3 22.57 6.55 38.23
N PRO A 4 21.39 6.00 37.88
CA PRO A 4 21.23 5.21 36.67
C PRO A 4 21.12 6.07 35.42
N SER A 5 21.70 5.52 34.35
CA SER A 5 21.64 5.89 32.93
C SER A 5 20.42 6.70 32.51
N GLY A 6 20.68 7.88 31.93
CA GLY A 6 19.70 8.61 31.13
C GLY A 6 19.24 7.74 29.96
N SER A 7 17.93 7.46 29.91
CA SER A 7 17.29 6.92 28.73
C SER A 7 17.37 7.96 27.62
N GLU A 8 18.30 7.78 26.69
CA GLU A 8 18.35 8.58 25.47
C GLU A 8 17.01 8.42 24.74
N ALA A 9 16.25 9.52 24.63
CA ALA A 9 15.04 9.56 23.84
C ALA A 9 15.41 9.23 22.37
N PRO A 10 14.63 8.40 21.66
CA PRO A 10 14.97 8.02 20.29
C PRO A 10 15.12 9.28 19.43
N ALA A 11 16.28 9.42 18.78
CA ALA A 11 16.59 10.55 17.91
C ALA A 11 15.46 10.76 16.89
N GLN A 12 14.85 11.96 16.89
CA GLN A 12 13.80 12.30 15.93
C GLN A 12 14.41 12.37 14.53
N ALA A 13 14.30 11.28 13.77
CA ALA A 13 14.82 11.18 12.43
C ALA A 13 14.10 12.18 11.51
N SER A 14 14.89 13.09 10.90
CA SER A 14 14.41 14.12 9.98
C SER A 14 13.74 13.54 8.74
N LEU A 15 13.03 14.38 7.98
CA LEU A 15 12.42 14.00 6.70
C LEU A 15 13.44 13.39 5.71
N LEU A 16 14.73 13.65 5.90
CA LEU A 16 15.83 13.17 5.04
C LEU A 16 16.31 11.76 5.42
N HIS A 17 15.65 11.08 6.36
CA HIS A 17 15.94 9.67 6.62
C HIS A 17 15.74 8.84 5.34
N PRO A 18 16.64 7.90 5.00
CA PRO A 18 16.59 7.14 3.74
C PRO A 18 15.21 6.55 3.42
N ALA A 19 14.55 5.94 4.42
CA ALA A 19 13.20 5.39 4.27
C ALA A 19 12.14 6.43 3.87
N ASN A 20 12.21 7.66 4.41
CA ASN A 20 11.27 8.74 4.07
C ASN A 20 11.53 9.26 2.64
N LEU A 21 12.80 9.37 2.24
CA LEU A 21 13.18 9.78 0.89
C LEU A 21 12.66 8.78 -0.15
N LEU A 22 12.67 7.50 0.18
CA LEU A 22 12.16 6.44 -0.69
C LEU A 22 10.64 6.54 -0.90
N THR A 23 9.91 6.81 0.18
CA THR A 23 8.46 6.98 0.13
C THR A 23 8.09 8.26 -0.63
N LEU A 24 8.83 9.35 -0.42
CA LEU A 24 8.72 10.56 -1.24
C LEU A 24 9.03 10.28 -2.71
N ALA A 25 10.09 9.52 -3.00
CA ALA A 25 10.43 9.12 -4.36
C ALA A 25 9.29 8.32 -5.01
N ARG A 26 8.66 7.37 -4.30
CA ARG A 26 7.49 6.64 -4.81
C ARG A 26 6.32 7.57 -5.12
N LEU A 27 6.04 8.54 -4.26
CA LEU A 27 4.98 9.51 -4.48
C LEU A 27 5.27 10.44 -5.66
N LEU A 28 6.55 10.74 -5.93
CA LEU A 28 6.99 11.53 -7.09
C LEU A 28 7.06 10.71 -8.38
N LEU A 29 7.34 9.41 -8.29
CA LEU A 29 7.37 8.49 -9.43
C LEU A 29 5.97 8.00 -9.81
N SER A 30 4.99 8.01 -8.89
CA SER A 30 3.64 7.52 -9.19
C SER A 30 2.94 8.27 -10.32
N PRO A 31 3.02 9.62 -10.47
CA PRO A 31 2.46 10.31 -11.62
C PRO A 31 3.13 9.88 -12.94
N ILE A 32 4.44 9.58 -12.91
CA ILE A 32 5.15 9.07 -14.09
C ILE A 32 4.61 7.68 -14.46
N LEU A 33 4.41 6.81 -13.48
CA LEU A 33 3.78 5.50 -13.70
C LEU A 33 2.38 5.65 -14.32
N PHE A 34 1.56 6.59 -13.81
CA PHE A 34 0.23 6.85 -14.34
C PHE A 34 0.27 7.32 -15.79
N LEU A 35 1.19 8.25 -16.11
CA LEU A 35 1.39 8.72 -17.47
C LEU A 35 1.81 7.60 -18.41
N LEU A 36 2.74 6.73 -18.00
CA LEU A 36 3.18 5.60 -18.81
C LEU A 36 2.04 4.61 -19.11
N ILE A 37 1.12 4.39 -18.15
CA ILE A 37 -0.08 3.56 -18.36
C ILE A 37 -1.04 4.26 -19.32
N LEU A 38 -1.34 5.54 -19.09
CA LEU A 38 -2.32 6.30 -19.88
C LEU A 38 -1.84 6.53 -21.32
N GLN A 39 -0.54 6.72 -21.55
CA GLN A 39 0.03 6.89 -22.89
C GLN A 39 0.08 5.57 -23.69
N ALA A 40 0.00 4.43 -23.02
CA ALA A 40 -0.05 3.12 -23.64
C ALA A 40 -1.50 2.70 -23.96
N GLU A 41 -2.37 3.63 -24.36
CA GLU A 41 -3.79 3.39 -24.60
C GLU A 41 -4.01 2.33 -25.70
N ASP A 42 -3.20 2.36 -26.76
CA ASP A 42 -3.27 1.40 -27.87
C ASP A 42 -3.09 -0.07 -27.40
N THR A 43 -2.33 -0.29 -26.33
CA THR A 43 -2.08 -1.59 -25.71
C THR A 43 -2.84 -1.76 -24.39
N LYS A 44 -3.88 -0.95 -24.16
CA LYS A 44 -4.69 -0.90 -22.93
C LYS A 44 -3.83 -0.79 -21.67
N GLY A 45 -2.84 0.07 -21.69
CA GLY A 45 -1.93 0.33 -20.57
C GLY A 45 -0.76 -0.63 -20.42
N ALA A 46 -0.60 -1.62 -21.31
CA ALA A 46 0.50 -2.57 -21.25
C ALA A 46 1.78 -1.97 -21.86
N SER A 47 2.83 -1.78 -21.05
CA SER A 47 4.08 -1.16 -21.48
C SER A 47 5.25 -1.67 -20.66
N TRP A 48 6.36 -2.01 -21.33
CA TRP A 48 7.60 -2.40 -20.62
C TRP A 48 8.13 -1.30 -19.72
N ALA A 49 7.90 -0.02 -20.07
CA ALA A 49 8.27 1.10 -19.22
C ALA A 49 7.42 1.14 -17.94
N ALA A 50 6.09 1.00 -18.07
CA ALA A 50 5.18 0.95 -16.92
C ALA A 50 5.46 -0.26 -16.03
N PHE A 51 5.67 -1.43 -16.64
CA PHE A 51 6.04 -2.67 -15.94
C PHE A 51 7.36 -2.53 -15.19
N GLY A 52 8.41 -2.05 -15.87
CA GLY A 52 9.73 -1.86 -15.28
C GLY A 52 9.72 -0.86 -14.12
N LEU A 53 9.03 0.27 -14.29
CA LEU A 53 8.90 1.28 -13.23
C LEU A 53 8.08 0.74 -12.05
N GLY A 54 6.94 0.10 -12.31
CA GLY A 54 6.11 -0.51 -11.26
C GLY A 54 6.87 -1.57 -10.46
N LEU A 55 7.66 -2.41 -11.14
CA LEU A 55 8.50 -3.42 -10.50
C LEU A 55 9.63 -2.78 -9.67
N ALA A 56 10.28 -1.74 -10.20
CA ALA A 56 11.29 -0.98 -9.45
C ALA A 56 10.69 -0.38 -8.17
N MET A 57 9.54 0.30 -8.26
CA MET A 57 8.86 0.89 -7.12
C MET A 57 8.47 -0.16 -6.06
N ALA A 58 8.00 -1.35 -6.49
CA ALA A 58 7.66 -2.45 -5.58
C ALA A 58 8.89 -3.10 -4.94
N GLY A 59 9.97 -3.28 -5.71
CA GLY A 59 11.23 -3.83 -5.21
C GLY A 59 11.89 -2.92 -4.17
N THR A 60 11.87 -1.62 -4.44
CA THR A 60 12.40 -0.57 -3.56
C THR A 60 11.76 -0.62 -2.15
N ASP A 61 10.45 -0.87 -2.04
CA ASP A 61 9.76 -1.07 -0.75
C ASP A 61 10.22 -2.34 0.00
N PHE A 62 10.46 -3.44 -0.73
CA PHE A 62 10.90 -4.71 -0.14
C PHE A 62 12.32 -4.61 0.47
N PHE A 63 13.23 -3.94 -0.24
CA PHE A 63 14.61 -3.79 0.21
C PHE A 63 14.71 -2.86 1.43
N ASP A 64 14.05 -1.71 1.43
CA ASP A 64 14.12 -0.76 2.55
C ASP A 64 13.37 -1.23 3.79
N GLY A 65 12.26 -1.97 3.62
CA GLY A 65 11.58 -2.61 4.74
C GLY A 65 12.47 -3.63 5.48
N ARG A 66 13.50 -4.19 4.83
CA ARG A 66 14.51 -5.03 5.50
C ARG A 66 15.59 -4.20 6.18
N VAL A 67 16.10 -3.16 5.52
CA VAL A 67 17.18 -2.31 6.04
C VAL A 67 16.72 -1.49 7.25
N ALA A 68 15.53 -0.88 7.19
CA ALA A 68 14.98 -0.10 8.29
C ALA A 68 14.69 -0.95 9.55
N ARG A 69 14.25 -2.21 9.37
CA ARG A 69 14.06 -3.15 10.48
C ARG A 69 15.37 -3.53 11.19
N TRP A 70 16.49 -3.50 10.48
CA TRP A 70 17.80 -3.77 11.05
C TRP A 70 18.40 -2.55 11.77
N ALA A 71 18.05 -1.34 11.32
CA ALA A 71 18.55 -0.10 11.91
C ALA A 71 17.80 0.37 13.16
N ASN A 72 16.62 -0.21 13.47
CA ASN A 72 15.76 0.18 14.62
C ASN A 72 15.39 1.67 14.67
N VAL A 73 15.40 2.35 13.51
CA VAL A 73 15.04 3.78 13.38
C VAL A 73 13.66 3.88 12.73
N THR A 74 12.68 4.41 13.47
CA THR A 74 11.34 4.73 12.95
C THR A 74 11.12 6.24 12.97
N SER A 75 10.96 6.87 11.80
CA SER A 75 10.57 8.28 11.70
C SER A 75 9.05 8.44 11.80
N ARG A 76 8.58 9.43 12.57
CA ARG A 76 7.16 9.73 12.75
C ARG A 76 6.48 10.13 11.41
N SER A 77 7.24 10.76 10.51
CA SER A 77 6.77 11.16 9.18
C SER A 77 6.58 9.96 8.25
N GLY A 78 7.50 8.99 8.27
CA GLY A 78 7.40 7.76 7.48
C GLY A 78 6.17 6.92 7.85
N ALA A 79 5.84 6.85 9.14
CA ALA A 79 4.65 6.14 9.62
C ALA A 79 3.32 6.63 9.00
N PHE A 80 3.25 7.89 8.57
CA PHE A 80 2.09 8.45 7.86
C PHE A 80 2.26 8.43 6.33
N LEU A 81 3.46 8.75 5.83
CA LEU A 81 3.73 8.83 4.40
C LEU A 81 3.69 7.46 3.73
N ASP A 82 4.17 6.39 4.37
CA ASP A 82 4.25 5.07 3.75
C ASP A 82 2.85 4.51 3.42
N PRO A 83 1.88 4.51 4.36
CA PRO A 83 0.52 4.07 4.04
C PRO A 83 -0.22 4.97 3.04
N LEU A 84 0.20 6.22 2.87
CA LEU A 84 -0.36 7.14 1.89
C LEU A 84 0.19 6.82 0.50
N ALA A 85 1.52 6.76 0.35
CA ALA A 85 2.18 6.48 -0.91
C ALA A 85 1.77 5.11 -1.47
N ASP A 86 1.68 4.07 -0.63
CA ASP A 86 1.20 2.73 -1.04
C ASP A 86 -0.18 2.80 -1.72
N LYS A 87 -1.11 3.54 -1.12
CA LYS A 87 -2.47 3.71 -1.69
C LYS A 87 -2.47 4.53 -2.95
N VAL A 88 -1.70 5.61 -3.01
CA VAL A 88 -1.61 6.45 -4.21
C VAL A 88 -1.11 5.60 -5.38
N VAL A 89 -0.02 4.85 -5.19
CA VAL A 89 0.54 3.98 -6.24
C VAL A 89 -0.47 2.92 -6.68
N VAL A 90 -1.01 2.13 -5.73
CA VAL A 90 -1.89 1.00 -6.06
C VAL A 90 -3.23 1.47 -6.64
N LEU A 91 -3.92 2.40 -5.97
CA LEU A 91 -5.24 2.85 -6.42
C LEU A 91 -5.12 3.72 -7.67
N GLY A 92 -4.12 4.62 -7.72
CA GLY A 92 -3.90 5.48 -8.88
C GLY A 92 -3.61 4.66 -10.14
N ALA A 93 -2.70 3.69 -10.06
CA ALA A 93 -2.43 2.80 -11.19
C ALA A 93 -3.66 1.97 -11.58
N ALA A 94 -4.42 1.45 -10.61
CA ALA A 94 -5.64 0.72 -10.89
C ALA A 94 -6.70 1.57 -11.60
N PHE A 95 -6.87 2.84 -11.21
CA PHE A 95 -7.80 3.76 -11.88
C PHE A 95 -7.30 4.19 -13.27
N CYS A 96 -5.99 4.35 -13.49
CA CYS A 96 -5.46 4.55 -14.84
C CYS A 96 -5.75 3.34 -15.74
N LEU A 97 -5.62 2.12 -15.21
CA LEU A 97 -5.98 0.89 -15.92
C LEU A 97 -7.49 0.79 -16.20
N VAL A 98 -8.35 1.38 -15.36
CA VAL A 98 -9.78 1.52 -15.66
C VAL A 98 -9.99 2.51 -16.81
N ALA A 99 -9.24 3.62 -16.84
CA ALA A 99 -9.38 4.65 -17.87
C ALA A 99 -9.02 4.16 -19.27
N VAL A 100 -8.05 3.24 -19.39
CA VAL A 100 -7.66 2.58 -20.66
C VAL A 100 -8.41 1.26 -20.90
N GLU A 101 -9.56 1.07 -20.22
CA GLU A 101 -10.45 -0.10 -20.35
C GLU A 101 -9.78 -1.47 -20.08
N ARG A 102 -8.64 -1.47 -19.40
CA ARG A 102 -7.91 -2.69 -19.02
C ARG A 102 -8.55 -3.39 -17.84
N TYR A 103 -9.04 -2.59 -16.90
CA TYR A 103 -9.75 -3.06 -15.71
C TYR A 103 -11.20 -2.63 -15.72
N TRP A 104 -12.07 -3.50 -15.20
CA TRP A 104 -13.44 -3.10 -14.88
C TRP A 104 -13.43 -2.22 -13.62
N TRP A 105 -14.17 -1.11 -13.67
CA TRP A 105 -14.23 -0.14 -12.57
C TRP A 105 -14.77 -0.75 -11.27
N VAL A 106 -15.69 -1.72 -11.33
CA VAL A 106 -16.34 -2.30 -10.14
C VAL A 106 -15.33 -2.91 -9.14
N PRO A 107 -14.47 -3.87 -9.52
CA PRO A 107 -13.40 -4.37 -8.65
C PRO A 107 -12.50 -3.28 -8.05
N VAL A 108 -12.11 -2.30 -8.86
CA VAL A 108 -11.20 -1.21 -8.44
C VAL A 108 -11.86 -0.32 -7.41
N THR A 109 -13.14 0.03 -7.61
CA THR A 109 -13.94 0.81 -6.66
C THR A 109 -14.12 0.06 -5.33
N ILE A 110 -14.39 -1.25 -5.36
CA ILE A 110 -14.48 -2.07 -4.12
C ILE A 110 -13.17 -2.00 -3.35
N ILE A 111 -12.04 -2.17 -4.04
CA ILE A 111 -10.71 -2.06 -3.44
C ILE A 111 -10.51 -0.67 -2.83
N ALA A 112 -10.79 0.40 -3.59
CA ALA A 112 -10.60 1.78 -3.15
C ALA A 112 -11.43 2.11 -1.89
N PHE A 113 -12.74 1.82 -1.91
CA PHE A 113 -13.62 2.05 -0.76
C PHE A 113 -13.12 1.34 0.49
N ARG A 114 -12.69 0.08 0.34
CA ARG A 114 -12.17 -0.69 1.46
C ARG A 114 -10.86 -0.09 1.99
N GLU A 115 -9.89 0.20 1.12
CA GLU A 115 -8.57 0.71 1.51
C GLU A 115 -8.68 2.05 2.26
N LEU A 116 -9.47 2.96 1.71
CA LEU A 116 -9.72 4.28 2.31
C LEU A 116 -10.55 4.15 3.58
N GLY A 117 -11.60 3.33 3.57
CA GLY A 117 -12.50 3.12 4.71
C GLY A 117 -11.78 2.56 5.94
N ILE A 118 -11.02 1.47 5.80
CA ILE A 118 -10.26 0.88 6.92
C ILE A 118 -9.18 1.84 7.43
N THR A 119 -8.55 2.60 6.54
CA THR A 119 -7.52 3.58 6.92
C THR A 119 -8.11 4.73 7.71
N ALA A 120 -9.21 5.32 7.23
CA ALA A 120 -9.92 6.39 7.93
C ALA A 120 -10.44 5.93 9.29
N TRP A 121 -11.01 4.72 9.34
CA TRP A 121 -11.50 4.14 10.58
C TRP A 121 -10.38 3.88 11.59
N ARG A 122 -9.24 3.32 11.17
CA ARG A 122 -8.06 3.16 12.04
C ARG A 122 -7.51 4.49 12.53
N ALA A 123 -7.44 5.50 11.65
CA ALA A 123 -6.96 6.83 12.02
C ALA A 123 -7.85 7.49 13.08
N ARG A 124 -9.18 7.35 12.95
CA ARG A 124 -10.15 7.86 13.93
C ARG A 124 -9.96 7.23 15.30
N TRP A 125 -9.75 5.92 15.38
CA TRP A 125 -9.56 5.22 16.66
C TRP A 125 -8.18 5.43 17.28
N ALA A 126 -7.14 5.56 16.46
CA ALA A 126 -5.82 5.97 16.93
C ALA A 126 -5.87 7.33 17.63
N GLY A 127 -6.65 8.29 17.09
CA GLY A 127 -6.90 9.58 17.73
C GLY A 127 -7.66 9.49 19.06
N ALA A 128 -8.41 8.41 19.28
CA ALA A 128 -9.13 8.12 20.52
C ALA A 128 -8.32 7.22 21.50
N GLY A 129 -7.02 7.00 21.24
CA GLY A 129 -6.15 6.19 22.10
C GLY A 129 -6.26 4.68 21.90
N VAL A 130 -7.06 4.21 20.93
CA VAL A 130 -7.23 2.78 20.65
C VAL A 130 -6.36 2.37 19.46
N SER A 131 -5.32 1.60 19.73
CA SER A 131 -4.44 1.05 18.70
C SER A 131 -4.96 -0.29 18.21
N ILE A 132 -5.33 -0.36 16.93
CA ILE A 132 -5.72 -1.61 16.26
C ILE A 132 -4.48 -2.15 15.52
N PRO A 133 -3.89 -3.27 15.98
CA PRO A 133 -2.65 -3.80 15.41
C PRO A 133 -2.85 -4.29 13.98
N ALA A 134 -1.80 -4.19 13.16
CA ALA A 134 -1.82 -4.70 11.80
C ALA A 134 -1.65 -6.22 11.76
N ARG A 135 -2.45 -6.91 10.93
CA ARG A 135 -2.34 -8.37 10.71
C ARG A 135 -1.35 -8.72 9.61
N ARG A 136 -0.74 -9.92 9.70
CA ARG A 136 0.06 -10.51 8.63
C ARG A 136 -0.72 -10.68 7.32
N SER A 137 -2.04 -10.88 7.40
CA SER A 137 -2.93 -10.97 6.25
C SER A 137 -2.91 -9.71 5.37
N ALA A 138 -2.66 -8.54 5.96
CA ALA A 138 -2.48 -7.29 5.22
C ALA A 138 -1.26 -7.30 4.30
N LYS A 139 -0.21 -8.07 4.63
CA LYS A 139 0.99 -8.22 3.79
C LYS A 139 0.69 -9.04 2.54
N TYR A 140 -0.08 -10.12 2.67
CA TYR A 140 -0.47 -10.93 1.51
C TYR A 140 -1.37 -10.13 0.57
N LYS A 141 -2.28 -9.32 1.11
CA LYS A 141 -3.15 -8.44 0.32
C LYS A 141 -2.35 -7.49 -0.58
N THR A 142 -1.35 -6.80 -0.05
CA THR A 142 -0.55 -5.86 -0.85
C THR A 142 0.27 -6.60 -1.91
N SER A 143 0.82 -7.77 -1.61
CA SER A 143 1.51 -8.60 -2.61
C SER A 143 0.58 -9.04 -3.74
N VAL A 144 -0.66 -9.46 -3.43
CA VAL A 144 -1.64 -9.88 -4.44
C VAL A 144 -2.09 -8.70 -5.31
N GLN A 145 -2.33 -7.53 -4.73
CA GLN A 145 -2.68 -6.31 -5.48
C GLN A 145 -1.53 -5.84 -6.38
N GLY A 146 -0.31 -5.81 -5.85
CA GLY A 146 0.88 -5.46 -6.62
C GLY A 146 1.12 -6.43 -7.77
N LEU A 147 0.94 -7.74 -7.55
CA LEU A 147 1.04 -8.74 -8.60
C LEU A 147 -0.03 -8.56 -9.69
N ALA A 148 -1.29 -8.31 -9.31
CA ALA A 148 -2.35 -8.04 -10.27
C ALA A 148 -2.01 -6.82 -11.15
N LEU A 149 -1.55 -5.72 -10.54
CA LEU A 149 -1.10 -4.53 -11.27
C LEU A 149 0.08 -4.82 -12.18
N ALA A 150 1.10 -5.53 -11.71
CA ALA A 150 2.27 -5.89 -12.50
C ALA A 150 1.87 -6.73 -13.72
N MET A 151 0.98 -7.71 -13.56
CA MET A 151 0.47 -8.49 -14.69
C MET A 151 -0.32 -7.63 -15.68
N ALA A 152 -1.11 -6.67 -15.20
CA ALA A 152 -1.96 -5.84 -16.05
C ALA A 152 -1.18 -4.90 -16.98
N VAL A 153 -0.02 -4.40 -16.52
CA VAL A 153 0.87 -3.54 -17.32
C VAL A 153 1.93 -4.32 -18.11
N MET A 154 1.99 -5.64 -17.97
CA MET A 154 2.99 -6.49 -18.64
C MET A 154 2.60 -6.75 -20.10
N PRO A 155 3.43 -6.34 -21.10
CA PRO A 155 3.10 -6.51 -22.52
C PRO A 155 2.87 -7.96 -22.95
N THR A 156 3.56 -8.93 -22.35
CA THR A 156 3.36 -10.35 -22.69
C THR A 156 1.99 -10.90 -22.27
N LEU A 157 1.27 -10.19 -21.41
CA LEU A 157 -0.09 -10.54 -20.97
C LEU A 157 -1.14 -9.63 -21.61
N GLU A 158 -0.80 -8.90 -22.67
CA GLU A 158 -1.70 -7.98 -23.36
C GLU A 158 -3.03 -8.65 -23.72
N ASP A 159 -3.01 -9.83 -24.35
CA ASP A 159 -4.23 -10.53 -24.76
C ASP A 159 -4.85 -11.42 -23.68
N ALA A 160 -4.23 -11.52 -22.49
CA ALA A 160 -4.62 -12.45 -21.43
C ALA A 160 -5.76 -11.93 -20.55
N HIS A 161 -6.83 -11.39 -21.13
CA HIS A 161 -7.93 -10.71 -20.41
C HIS A 161 -8.56 -11.53 -19.28
N ALA A 162 -8.77 -12.84 -19.50
CA ALA A 162 -9.32 -13.72 -18.48
C ALA A 162 -8.40 -13.84 -17.25
N VAL A 163 -7.09 -13.99 -17.48
CA VAL A 163 -6.07 -14.09 -16.42
C VAL A 163 -6.05 -12.81 -15.59
N LEU A 164 -6.07 -11.65 -16.25
CA LEU A 164 -6.06 -10.35 -15.56
C LEU A 164 -7.34 -10.09 -14.76
N THR A 165 -8.48 -10.48 -15.31
CA THR A 165 -9.77 -10.38 -14.62
C THR A 165 -9.78 -11.26 -13.38
N VAL A 166 -9.33 -12.51 -13.48
CA VAL A 166 -9.20 -13.43 -12.34
C VAL A 166 -8.24 -12.86 -11.31
N ALA A 167 -7.08 -12.36 -11.71
CA ALA A 167 -6.11 -11.76 -10.79
C ALA A 167 -6.68 -10.56 -10.02
N LEU A 168 -7.42 -9.68 -10.71
CA LEU A 168 -8.08 -8.53 -10.10
C LEU A 168 -9.15 -8.97 -9.09
N TRP A 169 -9.97 -9.96 -9.42
CA TRP A 169 -10.98 -10.49 -8.48
C TRP A 169 -10.35 -11.23 -7.30
N VAL A 170 -9.25 -11.95 -7.49
CA VAL A 170 -8.47 -12.51 -6.39
C VAL A 170 -7.97 -11.39 -5.46
N ALA A 171 -7.48 -10.28 -6.02
CA ALA A 171 -7.12 -9.10 -5.23
C ALA A 171 -8.31 -8.51 -4.46
N VAL A 172 -9.50 -8.43 -5.06
CA VAL A 172 -10.73 -8.03 -4.37
C VAL A 172 -11.04 -8.96 -3.19
N VAL A 173 -11.01 -10.28 -3.38
CA VAL A 173 -11.29 -11.26 -2.33
C VAL A 173 -10.35 -11.08 -1.15
N PHE A 174 -9.04 -11.01 -1.40
CA PHE A 174 -8.06 -10.74 -0.34
C PHE A 174 -8.33 -9.42 0.36
N THR A 175 -8.69 -8.38 -0.39
CA THR A 175 -9.00 -7.07 0.16
C THR A 175 -10.24 -7.12 1.06
N VAL A 176 -11.34 -7.71 0.62
CA VAL A 176 -12.56 -7.84 1.42
C VAL A 176 -12.31 -8.67 2.67
N VAL A 177 -11.69 -9.85 2.54
CA VAL A 177 -11.41 -10.76 3.69
C VAL A 177 -10.59 -10.04 4.75
N THR A 178 -9.52 -9.36 4.35
CA THR A 178 -8.67 -8.64 5.31
C THR A 178 -9.36 -7.39 5.87
N GLY A 179 -10.27 -6.76 5.12
CA GLY A 179 -11.13 -5.69 5.63
C GLY A 179 -12.07 -6.19 6.74
N LEU A 180 -12.73 -7.33 6.54
CA LEU A 180 -13.57 -7.96 7.55
C LEU A 180 -12.78 -8.33 8.81
N GLN A 181 -11.57 -8.87 8.66
CA GLN A 181 -10.69 -9.16 9.79
C GLN A 181 -10.38 -7.91 10.61
N TYR A 182 -10.08 -6.78 9.97
CA TYR A 182 -9.86 -5.51 10.68
C TYR A 182 -11.10 -5.06 11.46
N LEU A 183 -12.30 -5.20 10.89
CA LEU A 183 -13.54 -4.83 11.57
C LEU A 183 -13.81 -5.72 12.80
N ILE A 184 -13.53 -7.02 12.72
CA ILE A 184 -13.67 -7.95 13.84
C ILE A 184 -12.68 -7.57 14.96
N ASP A 185 -11.41 -7.34 14.62
CA ASP A 185 -10.39 -6.96 15.60
C ASP A 185 -10.72 -5.64 16.30
N GLY A 186 -11.26 -4.67 15.57
CA GLY A 186 -11.72 -3.42 16.16
C GLY A 186 -12.82 -3.61 17.15
N ARG A 187 -13.81 -4.45 16.85
CA ARG A 187 -14.91 -4.72 17.79
C ARG A 187 -14.38 -5.28 19.10
N SER A 188 -13.45 -6.25 19.03
CA SER A 188 -12.82 -6.82 20.21
C SER A 188 -11.98 -5.80 20.98
N ALA A 189 -11.19 -4.98 20.29
CA ALA A 189 -10.38 -3.93 20.92
C ALA A 189 -11.22 -2.84 21.61
N LEU A 190 -12.38 -2.49 21.01
CA LEU A 190 -13.30 -1.50 21.57
C LEU A 190 -14.11 -2.04 22.74
N ALA A 191 -14.44 -3.32 22.76
CA ALA A 191 -15.10 -3.97 23.90
C ALA A 191 -14.19 -3.92 25.13
N ASN A 192 -12.93 -4.32 24.99
CA ASN A 192 -11.97 -4.34 26.11
C ASN A 192 -11.65 -2.95 26.66
N ASN A 193 -11.71 -1.89 25.84
CA ASN A 193 -11.46 -0.52 26.29
C ASN A 193 -12.66 0.15 26.96
N ARG A 194 -13.85 -0.46 26.94
CA ARG A 194 -15.02 0.01 27.70
C ARG A 194 -15.08 -0.57 29.11
N GLU A 195 -14.30 -1.60 29.39
CA GLU A 195 -14.22 -2.28 30.69
C GLU A 195 -13.09 -1.72 31.60
N MET A 196 -12.31 -0.75 31.09
CA MET A 196 -11.27 0.00 31.83
C MET A 196 -11.73 1.42 32.11
#